data_AF-A0A3Q2GLM8-F1
#
_entry.id   AF-A0A3Q2GLM8-F1
#
_cell.length_a   1.000
_cell.length_b   1.000
_cell.length_c   1.000
_cell.angle_alpha   90.00
_cell.angle_beta   90.00
_cell.angle_gamma   90.00
#
_symmetry.space_group_name_H-M   'P 1'
#
loop_
_entity.id
_entity.type
_entity.pdbx_description
1 polymer ?
#
loop_
_entity_poly.entity_id
_entity_poly.type
_entity_poly.pdbx_seq_one_letter_code
_entity_poly.pdbx_strand_id
1 'polypeptide(L)'
;MFNRDKAESSRWTTGHEGAAESGGPPENVHKESLMMELTRLVQKVMKESSWWERRGVDCSILTAAFLCLPPAFLLLGSHHLLWFLLGMLLMGVAHAVITVKGTHLASHGALSESQTWGKFWSIFFIEICGSFSAQAGIHGHIKMHHAHTNVIGLGDSSVWKVPFLPRMVYLFIAPLSVPLITPLVALAHLKGHSSFAVARTLLMIALGLYSQYWLLINVSGFRSTQGALFCMLVSRAMFSVPYIHVNIFQVRTKSLFCSSFIQNANLKQSVFKKKKTCLKVYKIALLKQMVNPIIYSTN
;
A
#
# COMPACT_ATOMS: atom_id res chain seq x y z
N MET A 1 56.15 -53.49 -23.15
CA MET A 1 57.55 -53.01 -23.15
C MET A 1 57.46 -51.52 -22.86
N PHE A 2 57.68 -50.97 -21.66
CA PHE A 2 58.36 -51.37 -20.44
C PHE A 2 57.47 -51.03 -19.22
N ASN A 3 57.82 -51.60 -18.08
CA ASN A 3 57.06 -51.72 -16.83
C ASN A 3 57.95 -51.21 -15.67
N ARG A 4 57.35 -50.97 -14.50
CA ARG A 4 57.92 -50.70 -13.14
C ARG A 4 58.20 -49.22 -12.82
N ASP A 5 57.90 -48.70 -11.62
CA ASP A 5 57.86 -49.26 -10.26
C ASP A 5 56.54 -48.84 -9.51
N LYS A 6 55.75 -49.64 -8.75
CA LYS A 6 55.94 -50.32 -7.43
C LYS A 6 56.68 -49.44 -6.39
N ALA A 7 56.25 -49.23 -5.13
CA ALA A 7 55.34 -49.92 -4.25
C ALA A 7 55.00 -49.06 -3.01
N GLU A 8 53.86 -49.39 -2.39
CA GLU A 8 53.60 -49.53 -0.94
C GLU A 8 53.99 -48.44 0.06
N SER A 9 52.97 -47.90 0.76
CA SER A 9 52.89 -48.10 2.21
C SER A 9 51.44 -47.98 2.70
N SER A 10 51.01 -49.05 3.34
CA SER A 10 49.67 -49.31 3.83
C SER A 10 49.48 -48.87 5.28
N ARG A 11 48.21 -48.61 5.63
CA ARG A 11 47.54 -49.06 6.87
C ARG A 11 47.92 -48.36 8.18
N TRP A 12 46.99 -47.53 8.67
CA TRP A 12 46.47 -47.62 10.04
C TRP A 12 44.96 -47.40 10.03
N THR A 13 44.22 -48.46 10.39
CA THR A 13 42.80 -48.46 10.74
C THR A 13 42.69 -48.68 12.24
N THR A 14 41.93 -47.83 12.93
CA THR A 14 41.20 -48.01 14.21
C THR A 14 40.64 -46.61 14.56
N GLY A 15 39.35 -46.32 14.74
CA GLY A 15 38.27 -47.12 15.31
C GLY A 15 37.99 -46.64 16.74
N HIS A 16 37.07 -45.68 16.92
CA HIS A 16 36.19 -45.40 18.08
C HIS A 16 35.41 -44.11 17.77
N GLU A 17 34.13 -44.19 17.41
CA GLU A 17 32.95 -44.15 18.28
C GLU A 17 32.65 -42.76 18.89
N GLY A 18 31.43 -42.27 18.62
CA GLY A 18 30.67 -41.54 19.63
C GLY A 18 30.67 -40.02 19.55
N ALA A 19 30.04 -39.45 18.52
CA ALA A 19 29.29 -38.21 18.70
C ALA A 19 28.05 -38.27 17.81
N ALA A 20 26.91 -38.59 18.43
CA ALA A 20 25.60 -38.44 17.83
C ALA A 20 25.41 -36.95 17.50
N GLU A 21 25.69 -36.56 16.26
CA GLU A 21 25.10 -35.35 15.70
C GLU A 21 23.60 -35.57 15.69
N SER A 22 22.92 -34.93 16.63
CA SER A 22 21.49 -34.76 16.65
C SER A 22 21.06 -34.09 15.36
N GLY A 23 20.78 -34.90 14.35
CA GLY A 23 20.21 -34.50 13.07
C GLY A 23 18.79 -34.00 13.27
N GLY A 24 18.67 -32.77 13.77
CA GLY A 24 17.49 -31.97 13.50
C GLY A 24 17.32 -31.88 11.98
N PRO A 25 16.08 -31.92 11.45
CA PRO A 25 15.87 -31.79 10.02
C PRO A 25 16.61 -30.54 9.53
N PRO A 26 17.32 -30.59 8.38
CA PRO A 26 18.05 -29.45 7.87
C PRO A 26 17.11 -28.25 7.86
N GLU A 27 17.58 -27.11 8.36
CA GLU A 27 16.75 -25.93 8.68
C GLU A 27 15.77 -25.54 7.55
N ASN A 28 16.15 -25.80 6.30
CA ASN A 28 15.32 -25.64 5.10
C ASN A 28 14.09 -26.57 5.07
N VAL A 29 14.22 -27.84 5.44
CA VAL A 29 13.10 -28.81 5.50
C VAL A 29 12.11 -28.42 6.60
N HIS A 30 12.61 -27.92 7.74
CA HIS A 30 11.74 -27.42 8.80
C HIS A 30 10.98 -26.14 8.35
N LYS A 31 11.66 -25.20 7.68
CA LYS A 31 11.05 -24.00 7.11
C LYS A 31 10.00 -24.31 6.05
N GLU A 32 10.28 -25.24 5.14
CA GLU A 32 9.33 -25.68 4.11
C GLU A 32 8.08 -26.33 4.72
N SER A 33 8.26 -27.18 5.73
CA SER A 33 7.15 -27.78 6.48
C SER A 33 6.26 -26.71 7.13
N LEU A 34 6.85 -25.69 7.77
CA LEU A 34 6.11 -24.58 8.35
C LEU A 34 5.36 -23.74 7.31
N MET A 35 5.96 -23.49 6.14
CA MET A 35 5.32 -22.76 5.05
C MET A 35 4.16 -23.55 4.43
N MET A 36 4.28 -24.87 4.32
CA MET A 36 3.19 -25.74 3.88
C MET A 36 2.04 -25.76 4.88
N GLU A 37 2.33 -25.87 6.18
CA GLU A 37 1.31 -25.84 7.22
C GLU A 37 0.61 -24.48 7.28
N LEU A 38 1.35 -23.38 7.16
CA LEU A 38 0.78 -22.04 7.04
C LEU A 38 -0.15 -21.94 5.83
N THR A 39 0.28 -22.45 4.67
CA THR A 39 -0.53 -22.46 3.44
C THR A 39 -1.83 -23.24 3.66
N ARG A 40 -1.75 -24.42 4.29
CA ARG A 40 -2.91 -25.25 4.61
C ARG A 40 -3.89 -24.53 5.55
N LEU A 41 -3.39 -23.88 6.60
CA LEU A 41 -4.20 -23.11 7.54
C LEU A 41 -4.85 -21.90 6.87
N VAL A 42 -4.11 -21.17 6.04
CA VAL A 42 -4.64 -20.03 5.27
C VAL A 42 -5.74 -20.51 4.31
N GLN A 43 -5.51 -21.60 3.57
CA GLN A 43 -6.51 -22.16 2.66
C GLN A 43 -7.77 -22.63 3.40
N LYS A 44 -7.62 -23.25 4.58
CA LYS A 44 -8.74 -23.64 5.43
C LYS A 44 -9.56 -22.42 5.87
N VAL A 45 -8.90 -21.41 6.43
CA VAL A 45 -9.56 -20.17 6.84
C VAL A 45 -10.21 -19.47 5.65
N MET A 46 -9.54 -19.43 4.49
CA MET A 46 -10.12 -18.88 3.28
C MET A 46 -11.41 -19.61 2.93
N LYS A 47 -11.40 -20.95 2.82
CA LYS A 47 -12.58 -21.76 2.49
C LYS A 47 -13.74 -21.58 3.48
N GLU A 48 -13.45 -21.49 4.77
CA GLU A 48 -14.46 -21.32 5.83
C GLU A 48 -15.00 -19.89 5.92
N SER A 49 -14.25 -18.88 5.46
CA SER A 49 -14.68 -17.48 5.51
C SER A 49 -15.82 -17.23 4.54
N SER A 50 -16.84 -16.50 5.00
CA SER A 50 -17.97 -16.07 4.17
C SER A 50 -17.55 -15.03 3.12
N TRP A 51 -18.38 -14.83 2.08
CA TRP A 51 -18.13 -13.77 1.09
C TRP A 51 -18.04 -12.38 1.74
N TRP A 52 -18.86 -12.13 2.77
CA TRP A 52 -18.86 -10.87 3.50
C TRP A 52 -17.51 -10.59 4.19
N GLU A 53 -16.93 -11.61 4.82
CA GLU A 53 -15.62 -11.51 5.48
C GLU A 53 -14.47 -11.41 4.48
N ARG A 54 -14.58 -12.11 3.33
CA ARG A 54 -13.56 -12.06 2.28
C ARG A 54 -13.55 -10.73 1.52
N ARG A 55 -14.72 -10.15 1.25
CA ARG A 55 -14.87 -8.99 0.34
C ARG A 55 -15.96 -8.01 0.71
N GLY A 56 -17.10 -8.46 1.24
CA GLY A 56 -18.28 -7.62 1.38
C GLY A 56 -18.07 -6.34 2.20
N VAL A 57 -17.30 -6.42 3.28
CA VAL A 57 -16.88 -5.24 4.07
C VAL A 57 -16.10 -4.24 3.22
N ASP A 58 -15.17 -4.74 2.40
CA ASP A 58 -14.29 -3.88 1.64
C ASP A 58 -15.00 -3.23 0.46
N CYS A 59 -15.88 -3.99 -0.20
CA CYS A 59 -16.78 -3.52 -1.24
C CYS A 59 -17.79 -2.51 -0.68
N SER A 60 -18.39 -2.73 0.49
CA SER A 60 -19.35 -1.78 1.07
C SER A 60 -18.70 -0.43 1.39
N ILE A 61 -17.47 -0.42 1.88
CA ILE A 61 -16.69 0.81 2.11
C ILE A 61 -16.44 1.55 0.78
N LEU A 62 -16.06 0.83 -0.28
CA LEU A 62 -15.86 1.45 -1.60
C LEU A 62 -17.16 1.98 -2.19
N THR A 63 -18.24 1.19 -2.12
CA THR A 63 -19.57 1.62 -2.56
C THR A 63 -20.02 2.87 -1.82
N ALA A 64 -19.86 2.92 -0.49
CA ALA A 64 -20.16 4.11 0.29
C ALA A 64 -19.35 5.33 -0.18
N ALA A 65 -18.05 5.16 -0.46
CA ALA A 65 -17.23 6.24 -0.99
C ALA A 65 -17.72 6.75 -2.36
N PHE A 66 -18.13 5.86 -3.26
CA PHE A 66 -18.74 6.26 -4.54
C PHE A 66 -20.08 6.97 -4.36
N LEU A 67 -20.93 6.50 -3.43
CA LEU A 67 -22.20 7.14 -3.09
C LEU A 67 -22.02 8.53 -2.45
N CYS A 68 -20.87 8.80 -1.84
CA CYS A 68 -20.53 10.12 -1.33
C CYS A 68 -20.13 11.12 -2.43
N LEU A 69 -19.80 10.68 -3.65
CA LEU A 69 -19.35 11.60 -4.72
C LEU A 69 -20.45 12.57 -5.18
N PRO A 70 -21.68 12.15 -5.52
CA PRO A 70 -22.73 13.09 -5.92
C PRO A 70 -23.01 14.19 -4.88
N PRO A 71 -23.27 13.89 -3.59
CA PRO A 71 -23.49 14.96 -2.61
C PRO A 71 -22.24 15.81 -2.39
N ALA A 72 -21.03 15.25 -2.51
CA ALA A 72 -19.81 16.05 -2.43
C ALA A 72 -19.72 17.08 -3.57
N PHE A 73 -19.97 16.67 -4.83
CA PHE A 73 -19.99 17.61 -5.96
C PHE A 73 -21.08 18.69 -5.81
N LEU A 74 -22.27 18.33 -5.32
CA LEU A 74 -23.34 19.31 -5.09
C LEU A 74 -22.97 20.32 -3.98
N LEU A 75 -22.38 19.85 -2.88
CA LEU A 75 -21.93 20.71 -1.78
C LEU A 75 -20.81 21.66 -2.20
N LEU A 76 -19.92 21.22 -3.09
CA LEU A 76 -18.86 22.06 -3.66
C LEU A 76 -19.38 23.22 -4.52
N GLY A 77 -20.64 23.18 -4.95
CA GLY A 77 -21.30 24.31 -5.63
C GLY A 77 -21.94 25.33 -4.69
N SER A 78 -21.86 25.13 -3.37
CA SER A 78 -22.48 26.03 -2.41
C SER A 78 -21.72 27.37 -2.28
N HIS A 79 -22.47 28.47 -2.22
CA HIS A 79 -21.93 29.80 -1.89
C HIS A 79 -21.61 29.97 -0.39
N HIS A 80 -22.14 29.10 0.47
CA HIS A 80 -21.87 29.13 1.90
C HIS A 80 -20.59 28.36 2.23
N LEU A 81 -19.65 29.03 2.89
CA LEU A 81 -18.33 28.48 3.20
C LEU A 81 -18.40 27.15 3.96
N LEU A 82 -19.31 27.00 4.93
CA LEU A 82 -19.43 25.76 5.72
C LEU A 82 -19.83 24.56 4.86
N TRP A 83 -20.81 24.73 3.98
CA TRP A 83 -21.26 23.66 3.08
C TRP A 83 -20.21 23.33 2.02
N PHE A 84 -19.51 24.36 1.52
CA PHE A 84 -18.37 24.17 0.64
C PHE A 84 -17.24 23.37 1.32
N LEU A 85 -16.86 23.72 2.56
CA LEU A 85 -15.85 23.00 3.33
C LEU A 85 -16.27 21.56 3.64
N LEU A 86 -17.55 21.32 3.94
CA LEU A 86 -18.08 19.97 4.11
C LEU A 86 -18.00 19.17 2.81
N GLY A 87 -18.33 19.78 1.67
CA GLY A 87 -18.16 19.19 0.35
C GLY A 87 -16.70 18.85 0.05
N MET A 88 -15.77 19.76 0.38
CA MET A 88 -14.32 19.53 0.25
C MET A 88 -13.84 18.34 1.08
N LEU A 89 -14.27 18.26 2.35
CA LEU A 89 -13.93 17.15 3.23
C LEU A 89 -14.51 15.83 2.72
N LEU A 90 -15.79 15.82 2.34
CA LEU A 90 -16.47 14.63 1.84
C LEU A 90 -15.82 14.13 0.53
N MET A 91 -15.50 15.05 -0.38
CA MET A 91 -14.77 14.75 -1.61
C MET A 91 -13.38 14.18 -1.30
N GLY A 92 -12.64 14.79 -0.37
CA GLY A 92 -11.32 14.33 0.03
C GLY A 92 -11.33 12.93 0.64
N VAL A 93 -12.28 12.64 1.52
CA VAL A 93 -12.45 11.31 2.13
C VAL A 93 -12.84 10.28 1.09
N ALA A 94 -13.84 10.58 0.24
CA ALA A 94 -14.27 9.68 -0.82
C ALA A 94 -13.12 9.38 -1.79
N HIS A 95 -12.40 10.43 -2.22
CA HIS A 95 -11.24 10.29 -3.08
C HIS A 95 -10.14 9.44 -2.43
N ALA A 96 -9.81 9.68 -1.15
CA ALA A 96 -8.81 8.90 -0.43
C ALA A 96 -9.20 7.42 -0.31
N VAL A 97 -10.46 7.11 0.00
CA VAL A 97 -10.93 5.72 0.07
C VAL A 97 -10.84 5.06 -1.30
N ILE A 98 -11.30 5.72 -2.37
CA ILE A 98 -11.26 5.19 -3.73
C ILE A 98 -9.80 4.97 -4.18
N THR A 99 -8.92 5.93 -3.98
CA THR A 99 -7.54 5.91 -4.52
C THR A 99 -6.54 5.20 -3.63
N VAL A 100 -6.74 5.09 -2.33
CA VAL A 100 -5.84 4.33 -1.44
C VAL A 100 -6.36 2.92 -1.27
N LYS A 101 -7.61 2.77 -0.82
CA LYS A 101 -8.17 1.45 -0.52
C LYS A 101 -8.56 0.71 -1.79
N GLY A 102 -9.14 1.40 -2.77
CA GLY A 102 -9.50 0.82 -4.05
C GLY A 102 -8.28 0.32 -4.82
N THR A 103 -7.22 1.12 -4.91
CA THR A 103 -5.97 0.71 -5.58
C THR A 103 -5.27 -0.43 -4.86
N HIS A 104 -5.25 -0.43 -3.52
CA HIS A 104 -4.71 -1.52 -2.73
C HIS A 104 -5.43 -2.84 -3.02
N LEU A 105 -6.76 -2.84 -2.96
CA LEU A 105 -7.58 -4.03 -3.25
C LEU A 105 -7.45 -4.48 -4.70
N ALA A 106 -7.45 -3.53 -5.65
CA ALA A 106 -7.28 -3.82 -7.05
C ALA A 106 -5.90 -4.43 -7.34
N SER A 107 -4.85 -3.91 -6.70
CA SER A 107 -3.49 -4.45 -6.85
C SER A 107 -3.42 -5.92 -6.43
N HIS A 108 -4.05 -6.27 -5.31
CA HIS A 108 -4.12 -7.65 -4.83
C HIS A 108 -5.15 -8.53 -5.57
N GLY A 109 -5.88 -8.00 -6.56
CA GLY A 109 -6.97 -8.74 -7.22
C GLY A 109 -8.12 -9.09 -6.26
N ALA A 110 -8.26 -8.39 -5.13
CA ALA A 110 -9.20 -8.75 -4.07
C ALA A 110 -10.66 -8.40 -4.41
N LEU A 111 -10.88 -7.60 -5.46
CA LEU A 111 -12.21 -7.13 -5.87
C LEU A 111 -12.99 -8.14 -6.73
N SER A 112 -12.33 -9.12 -7.35
CA SER A 112 -13.00 -10.13 -8.18
C SER A 112 -12.18 -11.42 -8.25
N GLU A 113 -12.87 -12.55 -8.41
CA GLU A 113 -12.24 -13.85 -8.69
C GLU A 113 -11.82 -14.01 -10.14
N SER A 114 -12.51 -13.31 -11.04
CA SER A 114 -12.21 -13.37 -12.46
C SER A 114 -10.97 -12.54 -12.75
N GLN A 115 -10.00 -13.14 -13.45
CA GLN A 115 -8.79 -12.46 -13.87
C GLN A 115 -9.08 -11.26 -14.78
N THR A 116 -10.12 -11.35 -15.63
CA THR A 116 -10.53 -10.25 -16.51
C THR A 116 -11.08 -9.08 -15.72
N TRP A 117 -11.97 -9.34 -14.76
CA TRP A 117 -12.49 -8.30 -13.87
C TRP A 117 -11.40 -7.74 -12.95
N GLY A 118 -10.46 -8.55 -12.46
CA GLY A 118 -9.30 -8.09 -11.70
C GLY A 118 -8.44 -7.09 -12.49
N LYS A 119 -8.20 -7.37 -13.79
CA LYS A 119 -7.51 -6.45 -14.70
C LYS A 119 -8.30 -5.15 -14.89
N PHE A 120 -9.61 -5.25 -15.14
CA PHE A 120 -10.48 -4.08 -15.27
C PHE A 120 -10.41 -3.19 -14.02
N TRP A 121 -10.57 -3.76 -12.83
CA TRP A 121 -10.52 -3.02 -11.57
C TRP A 121 -9.15 -2.38 -11.32
N SER A 122 -8.06 -3.06 -11.72
CA SER A 122 -6.72 -2.50 -11.64
C SER A 122 -6.57 -1.24 -12.50
N ILE A 123 -7.06 -1.28 -13.74
CA ILE A 123 -7.05 -0.12 -14.64
C ILE A 123 -7.93 1.00 -14.06
N PHE A 124 -9.15 0.67 -13.65
CA PHE A 124 -10.09 1.65 -13.12
C PHE A 124 -9.56 2.35 -11.86
N PHE A 125 -9.15 1.61 -10.83
CA PHE A 125 -8.70 2.24 -9.60
C PHE A 125 -7.31 2.86 -9.71
N ILE A 126 -6.35 2.22 -10.37
CA ILE A 126 -4.95 2.68 -10.37
C ILE A 126 -4.73 3.77 -11.42
N GLU A 127 -5.26 3.61 -12.64
CA GLU A 127 -5.04 4.59 -13.72
C GLU A 127 -6.09 5.68 -13.72
N ILE A 128 -7.38 5.34 -13.74
CA ILE A 128 -8.45 6.33 -13.83
C ILE A 128 -8.54 7.10 -12.51
N CYS A 129 -8.73 6.42 -11.38
CA CYS A 129 -8.87 7.12 -10.10
C CYS A 129 -7.52 7.61 -9.55
N GLY A 130 -6.51 6.74 -9.53
CA GLY A 130 -5.20 6.99 -8.91
C GLY A 130 -4.22 7.79 -9.76
N SER A 131 -4.48 7.95 -11.06
CA SER A 131 -3.61 8.65 -12.00
C SER A 131 -2.18 8.06 -12.11
N PHE A 132 -2.05 6.74 -11.94
CA PHE A 132 -0.77 6.04 -11.99
C PHE A 132 -0.81 4.81 -12.91
N SER A 133 0.32 4.34 -13.42
CA SER A 133 0.37 3.12 -14.25
C SER A 133 -0.05 1.89 -13.43
N ALA A 134 -1.06 1.14 -13.90
CA ALA A 134 -1.52 -0.06 -13.21
C ALA A 134 -0.41 -1.12 -13.11
N GLN A 135 0.37 -1.28 -14.18
CA GLN A 135 1.47 -2.24 -14.20
C GLN A 135 2.58 -1.87 -13.21
N ALA A 136 3.02 -0.59 -13.22
CA ALA A 136 4.04 -0.11 -12.30
C ALA A 136 3.52 -0.10 -10.85
N GLY A 137 2.25 0.27 -10.64
CA GLY A 137 1.60 0.29 -9.33
C GLY A 137 1.51 -1.10 -8.70
N ILE A 138 1.05 -2.11 -9.46
CA ILE A 138 0.99 -3.50 -8.98
C ILE A 138 2.38 -4.03 -8.67
N HIS A 139 3.35 -3.80 -9.54
CA HIS A 139 4.72 -4.25 -9.33
C HIS A 139 5.34 -3.57 -8.10
N GLY A 140 5.26 -2.25 -8.03
CA GLY A 140 5.77 -1.47 -6.91
C GLY A 140 5.08 -1.83 -5.59
N HIS A 141 3.77 -2.06 -5.59
CA HIS A 141 3.04 -2.42 -4.37
C HIS A 141 3.32 -3.86 -3.91
N ILE A 142 3.19 -4.84 -4.81
CA ILE A 142 3.31 -6.25 -4.42
C ILE A 142 4.77 -6.69 -4.33
N LYS A 143 5.56 -6.39 -5.37
CA LYS A 143 6.92 -6.95 -5.47
C LYS A 143 7.97 -6.11 -4.76
N MET A 144 7.74 -4.80 -4.63
CA MET A 144 8.66 -3.93 -3.91
C MET A 144 8.15 -3.66 -2.49
N HIS A 145 7.00 -3.02 -2.32
CA HIS A 145 6.52 -2.59 -1.01
C HIS A 145 6.29 -3.78 -0.05
N HIS A 146 5.49 -4.79 -0.42
CA HIS A 146 5.28 -5.95 0.47
C HIS A 146 6.54 -6.80 0.71
N ALA A 147 7.45 -6.90 -0.27
CA ALA A 147 8.69 -7.64 -0.10
C ALA A 147 9.66 -6.98 0.90
N HIS A 148 9.60 -5.64 1.03
CA HIS A 148 10.47 -4.87 1.92
C HIS A 148 9.78 -4.51 3.25
N THR A 149 8.45 -4.65 3.33
CA THR A 149 7.70 -4.31 4.55
C THR A 149 8.04 -5.30 5.66
N ASN A 150 8.38 -4.77 6.85
CA ASN A 150 8.74 -5.51 8.06
C ASN A 150 10.02 -6.37 7.99
N VAL A 151 10.85 -6.20 6.96
CA VAL A 151 12.17 -6.84 6.89
C VAL A 151 13.26 -5.79 7.10
N ILE A 152 13.78 -5.73 8.33
CA ILE A 152 14.83 -4.79 8.70
C ILE A 152 16.10 -5.12 7.91
N GLY A 153 16.58 -4.18 7.09
CA GLY A 153 17.84 -4.31 6.35
C GLY A 153 17.70 -4.55 4.84
N LEU A 154 16.49 -4.78 4.31
CA LEU A 154 16.25 -4.98 2.86
C LEU A 154 16.33 -3.69 2.01
N GLY A 155 16.49 -2.53 2.64
CA GLY A 155 16.55 -1.24 1.96
C GLY A 155 15.20 -0.51 1.95
N ASP A 156 15.10 0.51 1.10
CA ASP A 156 13.96 1.43 1.06
C ASP A 156 13.16 1.24 -0.24
N SER A 157 11.91 0.80 -0.08
CA SER A 157 10.94 0.49 -1.16
C SER A 157 10.16 1.71 -1.66
N SER A 158 10.47 2.92 -1.17
CA SER A 158 9.81 4.14 -1.61
C SER A 158 10.04 4.38 -3.09
N VAL A 159 8.95 4.50 -3.85
CA VAL A 159 8.96 4.87 -5.28
C VAL A 159 9.37 6.34 -5.47
N TRP A 160 9.34 7.13 -4.39
CA TRP A 160 9.68 8.55 -4.41
C TRP A 160 10.65 8.91 -3.27
N LYS A 161 11.86 9.36 -3.64
CA LYS A 161 12.91 9.78 -2.71
C LYS A 161 13.45 11.14 -3.12
N VAL A 162 13.44 12.07 -2.18
CA VAL A 162 14.02 13.40 -2.37
C VAL A 162 14.90 13.69 -1.15
N PRO A 163 16.08 13.04 -1.07
CA PRO A 163 16.88 13.02 0.15
C PRO A 163 17.47 14.39 0.52
N PHE A 164 17.45 15.36 -0.39
CA PHE A 164 17.90 16.73 -0.15
C PHE A 164 16.85 17.63 0.52
N LEU A 165 15.60 17.18 0.66
CA LEU A 165 14.56 17.99 1.32
C LEU A 165 14.70 17.95 2.84
N PRO A 166 14.54 19.10 3.55
CA PRO A 166 14.46 19.11 5.00
C PRO A 166 13.34 18.20 5.52
N ARG A 167 13.54 17.55 6.67
CA ARG A 167 12.63 16.56 7.24
C ARG A 167 11.17 17.03 7.31
N MET A 168 10.93 18.27 7.76
CA MET A 168 9.58 18.82 7.87
C MET A 168 8.93 19.01 6.51
N VAL A 169 9.69 19.49 5.52
CA VAL A 169 9.21 19.66 4.15
C VAL A 169 8.89 18.29 3.54
N TYR A 170 9.78 17.30 3.69
CA TYR A 170 9.60 15.96 3.16
C TYR A 170 8.41 15.21 3.76
N LEU A 171 8.15 15.35 5.07
CA LEU A 171 7.08 14.63 5.75
C LEU A 171 5.70 15.30 5.62
N PHE A 172 5.62 16.63 5.61
CA PHE A 172 4.33 17.33 5.73
C PHE A 172 3.93 18.14 4.50
N ILE A 173 4.90 18.66 3.73
CA ILE A 173 4.61 19.56 2.60
C ILE A 173 4.70 18.83 1.28
N ALA A 174 5.77 18.08 1.07
CA ALA A 174 6.01 17.24 -0.09
C ALA A 174 4.81 16.33 -0.46
N PRO A 175 4.12 15.67 0.50
CA PRO A 175 2.95 14.87 0.16
C PRO A 175 1.84 15.62 -0.55
N LEU A 176 1.67 16.92 -0.27
CA LEU A 176 0.64 17.74 -0.91
C LEU A 176 0.87 17.89 -2.42
N SER A 177 2.10 17.68 -2.88
CA SER A 177 2.45 17.67 -4.32
C SER A 177 2.22 16.32 -5.01
N VAL A 178 1.92 15.25 -4.26
CA VAL A 178 1.70 13.90 -4.82
C VAL A 178 0.67 13.89 -5.94
N PRO A 179 -0.49 14.56 -5.87
CA PRO A 179 -1.45 14.55 -6.98
C PRO A 179 -0.89 15.12 -8.29
N LEU A 180 0.12 16.00 -8.22
CA LEU A 180 0.82 16.55 -9.38
C LEU A 180 1.96 15.63 -9.83
N ILE A 181 2.71 15.07 -8.89
CA ILE A 181 3.88 14.23 -9.17
C ILE A 181 3.47 12.85 -9.70
N THR A 182 2.42 12.23 -9.15
CA THR A 182 1.98 10.87 -9.51
C THR A 182 1.78 10.67 -11.02
N PRO A 183 1.02 11.51 -11.74
CA PRO A 183 0.89 11.35 -13.19
C PRO A 183 2.23 11.51 -13.92
N LEU A 184 3.10 12.44 -13.49
CA LEU A 184 4.43 12.63 -14.08
C LEU A 184 5.34 11.40 -13.87
N VAL A 185 5.31 10.82 -12.67
CA VAL A 185 6.05 9.59 -12.35
C VAL A 185 5.48 8.41 -13.13
N ALA A 186 4.16 8.36 -13.35
CA ALA A 186 3.55 7.36 -14.21
C ALA A 186 4.16 7.41 -15.62
N LEU A 187 4.32 8.61 -16.20
CA LEU A 187 4.97 8.79 -17.51
C LEU A 187 6.41 8.27 -17.53
N ALA A 188 7.18 8.54 -16.48
CA ALA A 188 8.55 8.05 -16.39
C ALA A 188 8.62 6.50 -16.41
N HIS A 189 7.63 5.84 -15.81
CA HIS A 189 7.52 4.38 -15.80
C HIS A 189 6.97 3.78 -17.11
N LEU A 190 6.58 4.60 -18.09
CA LEU A 190 6.13 4.12 -19.41
C LEU A 190 7.30 3.87 -20.38
N LYS A 191 8.53 4.28 -20.05
CA LYS A 191 9.71 4.04 -20.89
C LYS A 191 9.96 2.54 -21.08
N GLY A 192 10.07 2.10 -22.33
CA GLY A 192 10.33 0.70 -22.69
C GLY A 192 9.11 -0.22 -22.72
N HIS A 193 7.90 0.31 -22.46
CA HIS A 193 6.65 -0.44 -22.62
C HIS A 193 6.10 -0.36 -24.05
N SER A 194 5.20 -1.28 -24.41
CA SER A 194 4.55 -1.27 -25.72
C SER A 194 3.73 0.00 -25.95
N SER A 195 3.73 0.54 -27.17
CA SER A 195 3.01 1.79 -27.50
C SER A 195 1.52 1.74 -27.13
N PHE A 196 0.90 0.56 -27.24
CA PHE A 196 -0.48 0.36 -26.80
C PHE A 196 -0.66 0.52 -25.29
N ALA A 197 0.22 -0.06 -24.47
CA ALA A 197 0.16 0.06 -23.02
C ALA A 197 0.37 1.52 -22.57
N VAL A 198 1.31 2.22 -23.22
CA VAL A 198 1.56 3.65 -23.00
C VAL A 198 0.32 4.48 -23.33
N ALA A 199 -0.21 4.34 -24.55
CA ALA A 199 -1.39 5.09 -24.98
C ALA A 199 -2.59 4.84 -24.07
N ARG A 200 -2.85 3.58 -23.71
CA ARG A 200 -3.93 3.20 -22.79
C ARG A 200 -3.78 3.89 -21.44
N THR A 201 -2.60 3.82 -20.81
CA THR A 201 -2.37 4.45 -19.50
C THR A 201 -2.55 5.97 -19.58
N LEU A 202 -2.03 6.62 -20.62
CA LEU A 202 -2.21 8.06 -20.85
C LEU A 202 -3.69 8.44 -20.95
N LEU A 203 -4.45 7.70 -21.78
CA LEU A 203 -5.86 7.94 -22.00
C LEU A 203 -6.68 7.72 -20.72
N MET A 204 -6.37 6.69 -19.92
CA MET A 204 -7.08 6.41 -18.67
C MET A 204 -6.79 7.45 -17.59
N ILE A 205 -5.53 7.91 -17.47
CA ILE A 205 -5.17 9.00 -16.56
C ILE A 205 -5.88 10.30 -16.98
N ALA A 206 -5.83 10.63 -18.27
CA ALA A 206 -6.50 11.80 -18.82
C ALA A 206 -8.01 11.74 -18.58
N LEU A 207 -8.63 10.58 -18.82
CA LEU A 207 -10.06 10.34 -18.56
C LEU A 207 -10.42 10.61 -17.11
N GLY A 208 -9.63 10.10 -16.15
CA GLY A 208 -9.89 10.30 -14.72
C GLY A 208 -9.79 11.76 -14.29
N LEU A 209 -8.70 12.43 -14.67
CA LEU A 209 -8.47 13.84 -14.34
C LEU A 209 -9.50 14.75 -15.01
N TYR A 210 -9.77 14.51 -16.30
CA TYR A 210 -10.75 15.29 -17.05
C TYR A 210 -12.16 15.08 -16.52
N SER A 211 -12.54 13.85 -16.16
CA SER A 211 -13.88 13.59 -15.59
C SER A 211 -14.10 14.35 -14.29
N GLN A 212 -13.12 14.35 -13.38
CA GLN A 212 -13.22 15.11 -12.13
C GLN A 212 -13.31 16.63 -12.41
N TYR A 213 -12.45 17.15 -13.28
CA TYR A 213 -12.49 18.56 -13.69
C TYR A 213 -13.83 18.94 -14.32
N TRP A 214 -14.33 18.12 -15.24
CA TRP A 214 -15.59 18.34 -15.94
C TRP A 214 -16.77 18.38 -14.95
N LEU A 215 -16.79 17.48 -13.96
CA LEU A 215 -17.81 17.47 -12.91
C LEU A 215 -17.74 18.72 -12.02
N LEU A 216 -16.54 19.24 -11.71
CA LEU A 216 -16.41 20.50 -10.97
C LEU A 216 -16.98 21.69 -11.74
N ILE A 217 -16.77 21.75 -13.06
CA ILE A 217 -17.32 22.82 -13.88
C ILE A 217 -18.84 22.69 -14.03
N ASN A 218 -19.33 21.51 -14.41
CA ASN A 218 -20.72 21.33 -14.83
C ASN A 218 -21.69 21.00 -13.69
N VAL A 219 -21.22 20.32 -12.64
CA VAL A 219 -22.06 19.94 -11.49
C VAL A 219 -21.85 20.90 -10.32
N SER A 220 -20.59 21.20 -9.97
CA SER A 220 -20.27 22.13 -8.89
C SER A 220 -20.29 23.61 -9.31
N GLY A 221 -20.50 23.92 -10.61
CA GLY A 221 -20.72 25.28 -11.08
C GLY A 221 -19.49 26.21 -11.00
N PHE A 222 -18.27 25.66 -10.95
CA PHE A 222 -17.06 26.48 -10.93
C PHE A 222 -16.92 27.29 -12.22
N ARG A 223 -16.95 28.63 -12.11
CA ARG A 223 -16.76 29.54 -13.24
C ARG A 223 -15.30 29.76 -13.61
N SER A 224 -14.40 29.64 -12.63
CA SER A 224 -12.96 29.80 -12.82
C SER A 224 -12.29 28.45 -13.02
N THR A 225 -11.59 28.30 -14.15
CA THR A 225 -10.74 27.13 -14.43
C THR A 225 -9.71 26.92 -13.33
N GLN A 226 -9.08 28.01 -12.85
CA GLN A 226 -8.09 27.93 -11.77
C GLN A 226 -8.73 27.47 -10.45
N GLY A 227 -9.93 27.96 -10.13
CA GLY A 227 -10.68 27.54 -8.95
C GLY A 227 -11.02 26.05 -8.97
N ALA A 228 -11.47 25.54 -10.12
CA ALA A 228 -11.76 24.11 -10.28
C ALA A 228 -10.49 23.25 -10.16
N LEU A 229 -9.38 23.65 -10.80
CA LEU A 229 -8.10 22.94 -10.71
C LEU A 229 -7.54 22.96 -9.29
N PHE A 230 -7.67 24.08 -8.57
CA PHE A 230 -7.25 24.19 -7.17
C PHE A 230 -8.10 23.30 -6.26
N CYS A 231 -9.43 23.32 -6.43
CA CYS A 231 -10.34 22.43 -5.70
C CYS A 231 -10.02 20.95 -5.95
N MET A 232 -9.75 20.59 -7.20
CA MET A 232 -9.29 19.26 -7.58
C MET A 232 -7.97 18.90 -6.89
N LEU A 233 -6.99 19.80 -6.89
CA LEU A 233 -5.70 19.57 -6.23
C LEU A 233 -5.86 19.36 -4.73
N VAL A 234 -6.60 20.25 -4.04
CA VAL A 234 -6.79 20.17 -2.59
C VAL A 234 -7.54 18.90 -2.19
N SER A 235 -8.62 18.56 -2.88
CA SER A 235 -9.39 17.34 -2.59
C SER A 235 -8.55 16.07 -2.79
N ARG A 236 -7.67 16.04 -3.80
CA ARG A 236 -6.74 14.92 -4.03
C ARG A 236 -5.57 14.88 -3.04
N ALA A 237 -5.11 16.05 -2.58
CA ALA A 237 -3.98 16.18 -1.66
C ALA A 237 -4.35 15.96 -0.19
N MET A 238 -5.63 16.13 0.18
CA MET A 238 -6.10 16.23 1.57
C MET A 238 -5.59 15.11 2.50
N PHE A 239 -5.51 13.87 2.01
CA PHE A 239 -5.06 12.71 2.78
C PHE A 239 -3.71 12.13 2.32
N SER A 240 -2.96 12.89 1.53
CA SER A 240 -1.63 12.48 1.05
C SER A 240 -0.59 12.38 2.18
N VAL A 241 -0.65 13.25 3.19
CA VAL A 241 0.27 13.26 4.34
C VAL A 241 0.09 11.99 5.20
N PRO A 242 -1.13 11.63 5.67
CA PRO A 242 -1.35 10.35 6.32
C PRO A 242 -0.90 9.15 5.48
N TYR A 243 -1.18 9.17 4.16
CA TYR A 243 -0.79 8.09 3.26
C TYR A 243 0.74 7.91 3.17
N ILE A 244 1.49 9.00 2.96
CA ILE A 244 2.95 8.95 2.88
C ILE A 244 3.57 8.59 4.23
N HIS A 245 3.00 9.03 5.35
CA HIS A 245 3.48 8.62 6.67
C HIS A 245 3.40 7.12 6.88
N VAL A 246 2.31 6.47 6.46
CA VAL A 246 2.22 5.00 6.54
C VAL A 246 3.28 4.33 5.66
N ASN A 247 3.63 4.90 4.50
CA ASN A 247 4.71 4.38 3.65
C ASN A 247 6.13 4.70 4.16
N ILE A 248 6.38 5.85 4.79
CA ILE A 248 7.72 6.28 5.26
C ILE A 248 8.05 5.68 6.64
N PHE A 249 7.10 5.57 7.56
CA PHE A 249 7.39 5.01 8.89
C PHE A 249 7.71 3.52 8.87
N GLN A 250 7.54 2.86 7.72
CA GLN A 250 8.03 1.51 7.46
C GLN A 250 9.54 1.46 7.14
N VAL A 251 10.18 2.61 6.85
CA VAL A 251 11.54 2.71 6.29
C VAL A 251 12.60 3.15 7.32
N ARG A 252 12.25 3.83 8.42
CA ARG A 252 13.26 4.47 9.30
C ARG A 252 13.56 3.73 10.61
N THR A 253 14.01 2.48 10.55
CA THR A 253 14.72 1.79 11.65
C THR A 253 16.24 2.02 11.59
N LYS A 254 16.69 3.23 11.23
CA LYS A 254 18.09 3.67 11.40
C LYS A 254 18.13 5.15 11.79
N SER A 255 17.71 5.48 13.00
CA SER A 255 18.01 6.78 13.65
C SER A 255 17.53 6.72 15.10
N LEU A 256 18.47 6.69 16.05
CA LEU A 256 18.25 6.82 17.48
C LEU A 256 17.43 8.10 17.79
N PHE A 257 16.11 7.99 17.93
CA PHE A 257 15.28 8.93 18.70
C PHE A 257 13.85 8.42 18.94
N CYS A 258 13.45 7.33 18.30
CA CYS A 258 12.14 6.73 18.51
C CYS A 258 12.11 5.70 19.67
N SER A 259 12.91 5.89 20.72
CA SER A 259 12.82 5.01 21.91
C SER A 259 11.69 5.48 22.83
N SER A 260 11.53 6.80 23.03
CA SER A 260 10.64 7.33 24.07
C SER A 260 9.15 7.26 23.72
N PHE A 261 8.79 7.40 22.44
CA PHE A 261 7.38 7.37 22.00
C PHE A 261 6.88 5.94 21.75
N ILE A 262 7.78 5.03 21.37
CA ILE A 262 7.46 3.62 21.09
C ILE A 262 7.54 2.74 22.35
N GLN A 263 8.36 3.08 23.37
CA GLN A 263 8.39 2.33 24.64
C GLN A 263 7.07 2.44 25.42
N ASN A 264 6.41 3.60 25.42
CA ASN A 264 5.13 3.76 26.09
C ASN A 264 3.96 3.03 25.38
N ALA A 265 4.06 2.84 24.06
CA ALA A 265 3.10 2.03 23.31
C ALA A 265 3.37 0.52 23.43
N ASN A 266 4.63 0.11 23.57
CA ASN A 266 5.00 -1.31 23.67
C ASN A 266 4.80 -1.93 25.06
N LEU A 267 4.85 -1.14 26.14
CA LEU A 267 4.64 -1.72 27.48
C LEU A 267 3.20 -2.22 27.74
N LYS A 268 2.22 -1.81 26.91
CA LYS A 268 0.84 -2.31 26.99
C LYS A 268 0.50 -3.39 25.95
N GLN A 269 1.42 -3.72 25.04
CA GLN A 269 1.17 -4.69 23.97
C GLN A 269 1.71 -6.11 24.26
N SER A 270 2.43 -6.32 25.37
CA SER A 270 3.00 -7.63 25.71
C SER A 270 2.02 -8.64 26.33
N VAL A 271 0.72 -8.35 26.44
CA VAL A 271 -0.26 -9.27 27.06
C VAL A 271 -1.37 -9.76 26.11
N PHE A 272 -1.51 -9.25 24.88
CA PHE A 272 -2.56 -9.73 23.96
C PHE A 272 -2.06 -10.77 22.95
N LYS A 273 -2.16 -12.02 23.43
CA LYS A 273 -2.11 -13.32 22.75
C LYS A 273 -2.49 -13.31 21.26
N LYS A 274 -1.64 -13.94 20.44
CA LYS A 274 -1.86 -14.48 19.08
C LYS A 274 -3.33 -14.80 18.79
N LYS A 275 -3.96 -14.08 17.84
CA LYS A 275 -4.96 -14.56 16.85
C LYS A 275 -5.54 -13.39 16.07
N LYS A 276 -5.55 -13.49 14.73
CA LYS A 276 -6.30 -12.65 13.77
C LYS A 276 -5.96 -11.15 13.75
N THR A 277 -4.78 -10.76 13.27
CA THR A 277 -4.43 -9.32 13.25
C THR A 277 -3.41 -8.96 12.16
N CYS A 278 -3.84 -8.96 10.91
CA CYS A 278 -3.22 -8.07 9.91
C CYS A 278 -4.29 -7.12 9.35
N LEU A 279 -5.46 -7.67 8.99
CA LEU A 279 -6.62 -6.86 8.56
C LEU A 279 -7.27 -6.03 9.69
N LYS A 280 -7.26 -6.53 10.94
CA LYS A 280 -7.78 -5.79 12.10
C LYS A 280 -6.89 -4.62 12.54
N VAL A 281 -5.56 -4.70 12.35
CA VAL A 281 -4.64 -3.61 12.73
C VAL A 281 -4.86 -2.40 11.83
N TYR A 282 -5.00 -2.62 10.52
CA TYR A 282 -5.32 -1.56 9.56
C TYR A 282 -6.70 -0.94 9.81
N LYS A 283 -7.71 -1.77 10.09
CA LYS A 283 -9.09 -1.32 10.34
C LYS A 283 -9.22 -0.53 11.66
N ILE A 284 -8.49 -0.92 12.71
CA ILE A 284 -8.47 -0.21 14.01
C ILE A 284 -7.65 1.08 13.95
N ALA A 285 -6.55 1.12 13.18
CA ALA A 285 -5.74 2.33 13.01
C ALA A 285 -6.52 3.42 12.25
N LEU A 286 -7.24 3.05 11.18
CA LEU A 286 -8.11 3.96 10.42
C LEU A 286 -9.34 4.43 11.23
N LEU A 287 -9.99 3.53 11.97
CA LEU A 287 -11.13 3.89 12.83
C LEU A 287 -10.73 4.76 14.04
N LYS A 288 -9.54 4.56 14.62
CA LYS A 288 -9.05 5.42 15.71
C LYS A 288 -8.64 6.82 15.25
N GLN A 289 -8.15 6.97 14.02
CA GLN A 289 -7.83 8.30 13.46
C GLN A 289 -9.06 9.08 13.01
N MET A 290 -10.17 8.42 12.70
CA MET A 290 -11.41 9.09 12.26
C MET A 290 -12.34 9.50 13.41
N VAL A 291 -12.18 8.96 14.63
CA VAL A 291 -13.17 9.12 15.73
C VAL A 291 -12.72 10.02 16.88
N ASN A 292 -11.43 10.38 17.01
CA ASN A 292 -10.97 11.26 18.10
C ASN A 292 -10.17 12.48 17.58
N PRO A 293 -10.82 13.62 17.31
CA PRO A 293 -10.15 14.91 17.37
C PRO A 293 -10.25 15.43 18.82
N ILE A 294 -9.12 15.82 19.41
CA ILE A 294 -9.01 16.55 20.70
C ILE A 294 -8.96 15.65 21.96
N ILE A 295 -8.21 16.14 22.96
CA ILE A 295 -7.77 15.56 24.24
C ILE A 295 -6.41 14.84 24.06
N TYR A 296 -5.26 15.48 24.30
CA TYR A 296 -4.83 16.12 25.55
C TYR A 296 -3.97 17.37 25.29
N SER A 297 -4.44 18.52 25.79
CA SER A 297 -3.62 19.65 26.23
C SER A 297 -3.75 19.69 27.74
N THR A 298 -2.71 19.31 28.47
CA THR A 298 -2.29 19.87 29.76
C THR A 298 -1.14 19.02 30.31
N ASN A 299 0.08 19.51 30.09
CA ASN A 299 1.11 19.73 31.10
C ASN A 299 2.24 20.54 30.47
#